data_AF-A0A9D7D454-F1
#
_entry.id   AF-A0A9D7D454-F1
#
_cell.length_a   1.000
_cell.length_b   1.000
_cell.length_c   1.000
_cell.angle_alpha   90.00
_cell.angle_beta   90.00
_cell.angle_gamma   90.00
#
_symmetry.space_group_name_H-M   'P 1'
#
loop_
_entity.id
_entity.type
_entity.pdbx_description
1 polymer ?
#
loop_
_entity_poly.entity_id
_entity_poly.type
_entity_poly.pdbx_seq_one_letter_code
_entity_poly.pdbx_strand_id
1 'polypeptide(L)'
;MGGLPACGGQVVATHTVSPAEARRDALRPLAIIRSTKRIPLPEGARVDRGEITLVASEPVEFGAVIEQDAAGQVIAVRHTNGRRVVFRPGTAAMSRSGDSVRGVTTGPDATLELLSHDRIEVESAPRQDIEPVRTRPSADGVASSEVSRPTGLLIGGATVLLLAYAPTAYFGAASKRSADRELLIPVAGPFMAFAKRPNCTPPPGSELIPVDPCIEETATRAALITSGAMQTFGALLVALWLPPRTVSVGPASATPKTRPARQANVPSIAFVPMGAGAAAVGTF
;
A
#
# COMPACT_ATOMS: atom_id res chain seq x y z
N MET A 1 -6.17 32.09 0.05
CA MET A 1 -4.91 31.48 -0.40
C MET A 1 -4.80 30.10 0.24
N GLY A 2 -5.25 29.06 -0.45
CA GLY A 2 -5.17 27.67 0.04
C GLY A 2 -3.92 27.02 -0.53
N GLY A 3 -2.94 26.72 0.32
CA GLY A 3 -1.76 25.95 -0.08
C GLY A 3 -2.17 24.51 -0.38
N LEU A 4 -1.90 24.05 -1.61
CA LEU A 4 -2.06 22.64 -1.97
C LEU A 4 -1.06 21.80 -1.15
N PRO A 5 -1.50 20.67 -0.56
CA PRO A 5 -0.60 19.77 0.14
C PRO A 5 0.40 19.16 -0.85
N ALA A 6 1.69 19.34 -0.59
CA ALA A 6 2.78 18.68 -1.31
C ALA A 6 2.82 17.19 -0.94
N CYS A 7 1.90 16.40 -1.49
CA CYS A 7 1.86 14.95 -1.34
C CYS A 7 2.83 14.30 -2.34
N GLY A 8 4.12 14.40 -2.05
CA GLY A 8 5.19 13.75 -2.83
C GLY A 8 6.23 13.14 -1.89
N GLY A 9 5.80 12.27 -0.97
CA GLY A 9 6.74 11.47 -0.19
C GLY A 9 7.57 10.62 -1.16
N GLN A 10 8.90 10.71 -1.10
CA GLN A 10 9.78 9.84 -1.86
C GLN A 10 9.40 8.38 -1.54
N VAL A 11 9.09 7.62 -2.58
CA VAL A 11 8.90 6.18 -2.46
C VAL A 11 10.29 5.59 -2.19
N VAL A 12 10.54 5.22 -0.95
CA VAL A 12 11.77 4.53 -0.56
C VAL A 12 11.65 3.09 -1.04
N ALA A 13 12.43 2.73 -2.08
CA ALA A 13 12.49 1.36 -2.55
C ALA A 13 13.17 0.48 -1.49
N THR A 14 12.41 -0.43 -0.89
CA THR A 14 12.94 -1.43 0.03
C THR A 14 13.13 -2.77 -0.69
N HIS A 15 14.18 -3.49 -0.32
CA HIS A 15 14.38 -4.87 -0.78
C HIS A 15 14.72 -5.76 0.41
N THR A 16 14.49 -7.06 0.24
CA THR A 16 14.67 -8.05 1.30
C THR A 16 15.91 -8.88 1.00
N VAL A 17 16.90 -8.83 1.88
CA VAL A 17 18.20 -9.50 1.71
C VAL A 17 18.46 -10.52 2.81
N SER A 18 19.46 -11.38 2.60
CA SER A 18 19.98 -12.24 3.68
C SER A 18 20.83 -11.42 4.68
N PRO A 19 20.98 -11.89 5.94
CA PRO A 19 21.89 -11.27 6.92
C PRO A 19 23.33 -11.11 6.42
N ALA A 20 23.82 -12.09 5.66
CA ALA A 20 25.17 -12.07 5.11
C ALA A 20 25.36 -10.98 4.04
N GLU A 21 24.32 -10.74 3.23
CA GLU A 21 24.28 -9.73 2.18
C GLU A 21 24.14 -8.32 2.74
N ALA A 22 23.20 -8.12 3.68
CA ALA A 22 23.05 -6.84 4.39
C ALA A 22 24.38 -6.36 5.03
N ARG A 23 25.15 -7.31 5.60
CA ARG A 23 26.46 -7.03 6.18
C ARG A 23 27.51 -6.64 5.13
N ARG A 24 27.51 -7.30 3.97
CA ARG A 24 28.51 -7.08 2.91
C ARG A 24 28.39 -5.69 2.31
N ASP A 25 27.17 -5.24 2.09
CA ASP A 25 26.88 -4.03 1.33
C ASP A 25 26.60 -2.81 2.22
N ALA A 26 26.80 -2.94 3.54
CA ALA A 26 26.58 -1.90 4.54
C ALA A 26 25.20 -1.22 4.41
N LEU A 27 24.18 -2.01 4.06
CA LEU A 27 22.84 -1.51 3.79
C LEU A 27 22.16 -1.08 5.10
N ARG A 28 21.34 -0.03 5.03
CA ARG A 28 20.61 0.48 6.19
C ARG A 28 19.40 -0.44 6.46
N PRO A 29 19.40 -1.19 7.58
CA PRO A 29 18.31 -2.10 7.88
C PRO A 29 17.09 -1.32 8.40
N LEU A 30 15.91 -1.67 7.90
CA LEU A 30 14.62 -1.06 8.27
C LEU A 30 13.77 -2.02 9.11
N ALA A 31 13.82 -3.30 8.80
CA ALA A 31 13.09 -4.32 9.55
C ALA A 31 13.74 -5.70 9.43
N ILE A 32 13.48 -6.56 10.40
CA ILE A 32 13.72 -8.00 10.29
C ILE A 32 12.41 -8.68 9.93
N ILE A 33 12.44 -9.54 8.93
CA ILE A 33 11.35 -10.43 8.56
C ILE A 33 11.71 -11.81 9.09
N ARG A 34 11.08 -12.20 10.20
CA ARG A 34 11.26 -13.51 10.85
C ARG A 34 10.01 -14.34 10.62
N SER A 35 10.14 -15.39 9.82
CA SER A 35 8.99 -16.17 9.32
C SER A 35 7.98 -15.26 8.58
N THR A 36 6.88 -14.90 9.22
CA THR A 36 5.85 -14.00 8.69
C THR A 36 5.75 -12.67 9.46
N LYS A 37 6.53 -12.51 10.53
CA LYS A 37 6.48 -11.32 11.39
C LYS A 37 7.54 -10.32 10.94
N ARG A 38 7.09 -9.09 10.67
CA ARG A 38 7.95 -7.92 10.46
C ARG A 38 8.23 -7.23 11.78
N ILE A 39 9.51 -7.14 12.16
CA ILE A 39 9.99 -6.47 13.36
C ILE A 39 10.68 -5.17 12.91
N PRO A 40 10.05 -4.00 13.08
CA PRO A 40 10.66 -2.73 12.67
C PRO A 40 11.92 -2.48 13.50
N LEU A 41 12.96 -1.96 12.84
CA LEU A 41 14.21 -1.58 13.47
C LEU A 41 14.25 -0.07 13.69
N PRO A 42 14.86 0.40 14.80
CA PRO A 42 15.05 1.81 15.03
C PRO A 42 16.02 2.41 14.03
N GLU A 43 15.92 3.72 13.85
CA GLU A 43 16.75 4.43 12.90
C GLU A 43 18.24 4.32 13.25
N GLY A 44 19.07 3.87 12.31
CA GLY A 44 20.51 3.75 12.51
C GLY A 44 20.94 2.41 13.09
N ALA A 45 20.02 1.46 13.25
CA ALA A 45 20.37 0.06 13.47
C ALA A 45 21.42 -0.42 12.43
N ARG A 46 22.32 -1.31 12.85
CA ARG A 46 23.40 -1.83 11.99
C ARG A 46 23.49 -3.33 12.11
N VAL A 47 23.74 -4.00 10.99
CA VAL A 47 24.00 -5.45 10.95
C VAL A 47 25.50 -5.67 11.13
N ASP A 48 25.91 -6.29 12.23
CA ASP A 48 27.32 -6.63 12.50
C ASP A 48 27.43 -8.06 13.05
N ARG A 49 28.38 -8.84 12.53
CA ARG A 49 28.70 -10.22 13.01
C ARG A 49 27.51 -11.18 13.22
N GLY A 50 26.39 -11.00 12.53
CA GLY A 50 25.20 -11.86 12.69
C GLY A 50 24.24 -11.37 13.80
N GLU A 51 24.46 -10.16 14.29
CA GLU A 51 23.58 -9.46 15.22
C GLU A 51 23.17 -8.12 14.61
N ILE A 52 22.00 -7.62 15.01
CA ILE A 52 21.64 -6.22 14.77
C ILE A 52 21.94 -5.43 16.02
N THR A 53 22.90 -4.52 15.92
CA THR A 53 23.14 -3.51 16.95
C THR A 53 22.09 -2.42 16.81
N LEU A 54 21.31 -2.20 17.87
CA LEU A 54 20.30 -1.16 17.90
C LEU A 54 20.96 0.17 18.31
N VAL A 55 20.66 1.22 17.55
CA VAL A 55 21.01 2.59 17.91
C VAL A 55 19.75 3.22 18.48
N ALA A 56 19.77 3.57 19.76
CA ALA A 56 18.69 4.31 20.37
C ALA A 56 18.90 5.81 20.16
N SER A 57 17.79 6.53 20.02
CA SER A 57 17.74 7.98 20.05
C SER A 57 16.83 8.37 21.20
N GLU A 58 17.42 8.74 22.32
CA GLU A 58 16.67 9.05 23.54
C GLU A 58 16.48 10.56 23.68
N PRO A 59 15.25 11.05 23.80
CA PRO A 59 15.00 12.47 24.06
C PRO A 59 15.51 12.86 25.45
N VAL A 60 16.15 14.02 25.55
CA VAL A 60 16.56 14.62 26.81
C VAL A 60 15.45 15.54 27.29
N GLU A 61 14.52 14.97 28.06
CA GLU A 61 13.41 15.73 28.66
C GLU A 61 13.91 16.73 29.70
N PHE A 62 13.10 17.74 30.02
CA PHE A 62 13.40 18.66 31.09
C PHE A 62 13.54 17.90 32.43
N GLY A 63 14.71 18.05 33.07
CA GLY A 63 15.05 17.33 34.31
C GLY A 63 15.67 15.95 34.10
N ALA A 64 15.85 15.49 32.86
CA ALA A 64 16.67 14.31 32.59
C ALA A 64 18.15 14.60 32.91
N VAL A 65 18.84 13.60 33.46
CA VAL A 65 20.26 13.69 33.81
C VAL A 65 21.07 12.91 32.79
N ILE A 66 21.98 13.60 32.10
CA ILE A 66 22.97 12.98 31.23
C ILE A 66 24.14 12.54 32.09
N GLU A 67 24.37 11.23 32.18
CA GLU A 67 25.51 10.67 32.88
C GLU A 67 26.70 10.56 31.92
N GLN A 68 27.83 11.13 32.33
CA GLN A 68 29.08 11.09 31.59
C GLN A 68 30.14 10.31 32.38
N ASP A 69 31.08 9.68 31.67
CA ASP A 69 32.25 9.06 32.29
C ASP A 69 33.35 10.09 32.60
N ALA A 70 34.49 9.62 33.15
CA ALA A 70 35.63 10.47 33.50
C ALA A 70 36.29 11.16 32.28
N ALA A 71 36.03 10.67 31.07
CA ALA A 71 36.50 11.26 29.81
C ALA A 71 35.47 12.23 29.20
N GLY A 72 34.35 12.48 29.88
CA GLY A 72 33.26 13.35 29.41
C GLY A 72 32.38 12.71 28.34
N GLN A 73 32.48 11.39 28.11
CA GLN A 73 31.65 10.69 27.14
C GLN A 73 30.31 10.33 27.75
N VAL A 74 29.23 10.50 26.99
CA VAL A 74 27.87 10.14 27.46
C VAL A 74 27.75 8.63 27.58
N ILE A 75 27.40 8.14 28.78
CA ILE A 75 27.24 6.72 29.07
C ILE A 75 25.82 6.33 29.45
N ALA A 76 24.99 7.28 29.90
CA ALA A 76 23.57 7.01 30.11
C ALA A 76 22.73 8.29 30.08
N VAL A 77 21.43 8.13 29.81
CA VAL A 77 20.42 9.15 30.07
C VAL A 77 19.46 8.60 31.12
N ARG A 78 19.31 9.34 32.22
CA ARG A 78 18.38 9.01 33.31
C ARG A 78 17.19 9.97 33.25
N HIS A 79 16.02 9.42 32.98
CA HIS A 79 14.76 10.16 32.90
C HIS A 79 14.17 10.40 34.29
N THR A 80 13.28 11.38 34.39
CA THR A 80 12.58 11.77 35.63
C THR A 80 11.68 10.65 36.17
N ASN A 81 11.18 9.77 35.31
CA ASN A 81 10.41 8.58 35.69
C ASN A 81 11.27 7.41 36.22
N GLY A 82 12.58 7.61 36.37
CA GLY A 82 13.52 6.58 36.83
C GLY A 82 14.05 5.64 35.75
N ARG A 83 13.55 5.73 34.50
CA ARG A 83 14.09 4.96 33.38
C ARG A 83 15.53 5.41 33.09
N ARG A 84 16.46 4.46 33.00
CA ARG A 84 17.86 4.71 32.68
C ARG A 84 18.24 3.95 31.42
N VAL A 85 18.65 4.67 30.38
CA VAL A 85 19.12 4.10 29.12
C VAL A 85 20.63 4.22 29.08
N VAL A 86 21.32 3.08 29.08
CA VAL A 86 22.79 3.02 29.14
C VAL A 86 23.33 2.80 27.73
N PHE A 87 24.33 3.58 27.36
CA PHE A 87 25.01 3.53 26.06
C PHE A 87 26.40 2.93 26.19
N ARG A 88 26.90 2.35 25.10
CA ARG A 88 28.30 1.92 25.01
C ARG A 88 29.20 3.16 25.04
N PRO A 89 30.21 3.24 25.93
CA PRO A 89 31.12 4.36 25.98
C PRO A 89 31.70 4.70 24.61
N GLY A 90 31.75 6.00 24.29
CA GLY A 90 32.25 6.53 23.02
C GLY A 90 31.31 6.41 21.82
N THR A 91 30.13 5.80 21.96
CA THR A 91 29.15 5.68 20.85
C THR A 91 28.02 6.70 20.93
N ALA A 92 27.75 7.24 22.11
CA ALA A 92 26.68 8.20 22.31
C ALA A 92 27.13 9.62 21.99
N ALA A 93 26.33 10.31 21.19
CA ALA A 93 26.50 11.70 20.85
C ALA A 93 25.18 12.45 21.08
N MET A 94 25.30 13.67 21.61
CA MET A 94 24.16 14.57 21.75
C MET A 94 23.80 15.17 20.38
N SER A 95 22.51 15.36 20.11
CA SER A 95 22.05 16.07 18.92
C SER A 95 22.56 17.51 18.91
N ARG A 96 22.60 18.14 17.73
CA ARG A 96 23.03 19.54 17.60
C ARG A 96 22.14 20.50 18.39
N SER A 97 20.86 20.17 18.56
CA SER A 97 19.88 20.93 19.34
C SER A 97 19.98 20.67 20.85
N GLY A 98 20.70 19.62 21.28
CA GLY A 98 20.80 19.24 22.69
C GLY A 98 19.55 18.52 23.22
N ASP A 99 18.58 18.23 22.37
CA ASP A 99 17.27 17.66 22.75
C ASP A 99 17.26 16.12 22.81
N SER A 100 18.34 15.47 22.37
CA SER A 100 18.39 14.00 22.29
C SER A 100 19.82 13.49 22.34
N VAL A 101 19.98 12.26 22.81
CA VAL A 101 21.24 11.50 22.80
C VAL A 101 21.05 10.29 21.92
N ARG A 102 21.91 10.14 20.90
CA ARG A 102 21.90 8.99 20.00
C ARG A 102 23.14 8.16 20.21
N GLY A 103 22.99 6.85 20.40
CA GLY A 103 24.12 5.96 20.63
C GLY A 103 23.74 4.48 20.59
N VAL A 104 24.75 3.62 20.64
CA VAL A 104 24.54 2.16 20.77
C VAL A 104 24.19 1.87 22.22
N THR A 105 23.05 1.24 22.47
CA THR A 105 22.66 0.89 23.85
C THR A 105 23.50 -0.28 24.37
N THR A 106 23.49 -0.46 25.69
CA THR A 106 24.05 -1.62 26.37
C THR A 106 22.94 -2.30 27.15
N GLY A 107 22.88 -3.62 27.08
CA GLY A 107 21.84 -4.42 27.72
C GLY A 107 21.38 -5.58 26.84
N PRO A 108 20.54 -6.47 27.38
CA PRO A 108 20.02 -7.63 26.63
C PRO A 108 19.21 -7.23 25.39
N ASP A 109 18.62 -6.03 25.41
CA ASP A 109 17.81 -5.51 24.31
C ASP A 109 18.62 -4.70 23.28
N ALA A 110 19.93 -4.50 23.50
CA ALA A 110 20.77 -3.69 22.62
C ALA A 110 21.17 -4.40 21.32
N THR A 111 21.12 -5.73 21.34
CA THR A 111 21.49 -6.60 20.22
C THR A 111 20.36 -7.55 19.93
N LEU A 112 19.98 -7.66 18.66
CA LEU A 112 19.08 -8.70 18.21
C LEU A 112 19.86 -9.77 17.46
N GLU A 113 19.84 -11.00 17.97
CA GLU A 113 20.45 -12.14 17.27
C GLU A 113 19.67 -12.42 15.97
N LEU A 114 20.40 -12.51 14.85
CA LEU A 114 19.85 -12.86 13.55
C LEU A 114 19.98 -14.37 13.32
N LEU A 115 18.86 -15.00 13.02
CA LEU A 115 18.83 -16.41 12.65
C LEU A 115 19.23 -16.55 11.17
N SER A 116 19.76 -17.71 10.79
CA SER A 116 20.18 -18.00 9.41
C SER A 116 19.05 -17.90 8.38
N HIS A 117 17.81 -18.05 8.81
CA HIS A 117 16.60 -17.95 7.99
C HIS A 117 15.88 -16.60 8.12
N ASP A 118 16.38 -15.69 8.96
CA ASP A 118 15.85 -14.33 8.99
C ASP A 118 16.15 -13.62 7.66
N ARG A 119 15.27 -12.70 7.29
CA ARG A 119 15.50 -11.78 6.19
C ARG A 119 15.52 -10.35 6.70
N ILE A 120 16.27 -9.48 6.06
CA ILE A 120 16.39 -8.08 6.47
C ILE A 120 15.80 -7.23 5.36
N GLU A 121 14.76 -6.48 5.69
CA GLU A 121 14.29 -5.40 4.84
C GLU A 121 15.26 -4.25 4.98
N VAL A 122 15.88 -3.85 3.88
CA VAL A 122 16.90 -2.82 3.82
C VAL A 122 16.42 -1.67 2.94
N GLU A 123 16.81 -0.46 3.33
CA GLU A 123 16.66 0.71 2.47
C GLU A 123 17.71 0.63 1.36
N SER A 124 17.26 0.72 0.11
CA SER A 124 18.19 0.92 -1.00
C SER A 124 18.81 2.29 -0.80
N ALA A 125 20.10 2.34 -0.45
CA ALA A 125 20.79 3.62 -0.34
C ALA A 125 20.52 4.41 -1.62
N PRO A 126 20.01 5.66 -1.54
CA PRO A 126 19.93 6.50 -2.73
C PRO A 126 21.35 6.57 -3.26
N ARG A 127 21.56 5.98 -4.44
CA ARG A 127 22.85 5.83 -5.09
C ARG A 127 23.33 7.22 -5.48
N GLN A 128 23.86 7.97 -4.51
CA GLN A 128 24.21 9.38 -4.69
C GLN A 128 25.45 9.52 -5.57
N ASP A 129 26.31 8.50 -5.62
CA ASP A 129 27.51 8.51 -6.45
C ASP A 129 27.62 7.19 -7.23
N ILE A 130 26.90 7.07 -8.34
CA ILE A 130 27.34 6.17 -9.42
C ILE A 130 28.17 7.02 -10.38
N GLU A 131 29.44 7.21 -10.04
CA GLU A 131 30.45 7.17 -11.10
C GLU A 131 30.30 5.81 -11.80
N PRO A 132 30.21 5.72 -13.14
CA PRO A 132 29.89 4.47 -13.84
C PRO A 132 31.03 3.46 -13.70
N VAL A 133 31.07 2.76 -12.56
CA VAL A 133 31.92 1.61 -12.34
C VAL A 133 31.48 0.55 -13.33
N ARG A 134 32.36 0.22 -14.28
CA ARG A 134 32.25 -0.96 -15.16
C ARG A 134 32.25 -2.22 -14.32
N THR A 135 31.11 -2.55 -13.73
CA THR A 135 30.90 -3.82 -13.05
C THR A 135 30.65 -4.88 -14.11
N ARG A 136 31.47 -5.94 -14.08
CA ARG A 136 31.19 -7.18 -14.82
C ARG A 136 29.81 -7.68 -14.40
N PRO A 137 28.97 -8.16 -15.34
CA PRO A 137 27.69 -8.76 -15.00
C PRO A 137 27.94 -9.97 -14.09
N SER A 138 27.54 -9.85 -12.81
CA SER A 138 27.48 -10.99 -11.91
C SER A 138 26.29 -11.84 -12.32
N ALA A 139 26.50 -13.14 -12.54
CA ALA A 139 25.50 -14.06 -13.08
C ALA A 139 24.33 -14.35 -12.12
N ASP A 140 24.38 -13.83 -10.89
CA ASP A 140 23.36 -14.03 -9.86
C ASP A 140 22.42 -12.82 -9.81
N GLY A 141 21.46 -12.80 -10.75
CA GLY A 141 20.43 -11.77 -10.82
C GLY A 141 19.46 -11.86 -9.64
N VAL A 142 19.68 -11.06 -8.59
CA VAL A 142 18.71 -10.85 -7.52
C VAL A 142 17.54 -10.05 -8.10
N ALA A 143 16.42 -10.74 -8.34
CA ALA A 143 15.20 -10.12 -8.82
C ALA A 143 14.54 -9.31 -7.69
N SER A 144 14.51 -7.99 -7.82
CA SER A 144 13.74 -7.14 -6.92
C SER A 144 12.25 -7.33 -7.22
N SER A 145 11.52 -7.95 -6.29
CA SER A 145 10.06 -8.04 -6.37
C SER A 145 9.45 -6.79 -5.75
N GLU A 146 8.90 -5.91 -6.57
CA GLU A 146 8.11 -4.77 -6.08
C GLU A 146 6.64 -5.19 -6.02
N VAL A 147 6.05 -5.14 -4.82
CA VAL A 147 4.61 -5.37 -4.64
C VAL A 147 3.89 -4.05 -4.90
N SER A 148 3.74 -3.70 -6.17
CA SER A 148 2.88 -2.58 -6.54
C SER A 148 1.42 -3.02 -6.54
N ARG A 149 0.59 -2.35 -5.74
CA ARG A 149 -0.87 -2.46 -5.84
C ARG A 149 -1.37 -1.25 -6.65
N PRO A 150 -1.79 -1.42 -7.91
CA PRO A 150 -2.41 -0.34 -8.71
C PRO A 150 -3.75 0.21 -8.15
N THR A 151 -3.70 1.02 -7.10
CA THR A 151 -4.83 1.53 -6.29
C THR A 151 -6.03 2.06 -7.09
N GLY A 152 -5.84 2.59 -8.30
CA GLY A 152 -6.91 3.16 -9.11
C GLY A 152 -8.04 2.18 -9.46
N LEU A 153 -7.74 0.91 -9.77
CA LEU A 153 -8.79 -0.04 -10.16
C LEU A 153 -9.63 -0.49 -8.97
N LEU A 154 -9.01 -0.65 -7.80
CA LEU A 154 -9.70 -0.95 -6.54
C LEU A 154 -10.66 0.20 -6.17
N ILE A 155 -10.18 1.44 -6.25
CA ILE A 155 -10.99 2.63 -5.98
C ILE A 155 -12.14 2.73 -6.98
N GLY A 156 -11.86 2.51 -8.28
CA GLY A 156 -12.87 2.50 -9.33
C GLY A 156 -13.95 1.44 -9.12
N GLY A 157 -13.55 0.18 -8.88
CA GLY A 157 -14.46 -0.92 -8.60
C GLY A 157 -15.33 -0.69 -7.37
N ALA A 158 -14.72 -0.20 -6.27
CA ALA A 158 -15.45 0.13 -5.04
C ALA A 158 -16.44 1.28 -5.26
N THR A 159 -16.07 2.29 -6.04
CA THR A 159 -16.95 3.43 -6.37
C THR A 159 -18.14 2.99 -7.19
N VAL A 160 -17.93 2.19 -8.24
CA VAL A 160 -19.02 1.64 -9.08
C VAL A 160 -19.95 0.77 -8.24
N LEU A 161 -19.40 -0.10 -7.39
CA LEU A 161 -20.19 -0.96 -6.51
C LEU A 161 -21.06 -0.12 -5.56
N LEU A 162 -20.48 0.91 -4.92
CA LEU A 162 -21.19 1.77 -3.98
C LEU A 162 -22.29 2.58 -4.67
N LEU A 163 -22.01 3.17 -5.83
CA LEU A 163 -22.98 3.95 -6.60
C LEU A 163 -24.14 3.08 -7.12
N ALA A 164 -23.85 1.83 -7.52
CA ALA A 164 -24.90 0.90 -7.96
C ALA A 164 -25.73 0.36 -6.78
N TYR A 165 -25.12 0.20 -5.60
CA TYR A 165 -25.78 -0.35 -4.41
C TYR A 165 -26.59 0.69 -3.62
N ALA A 166 -26.13 1.94 -3.53
CA ALA A 166 -26.77 2.97 -2.70
C ALA A 166 -28.26 3.20 -3.02
N PRO A 167 -28.69 3.33 -4.30
CA PRO A 167 -30.10 3.45 -4.63
C PRO A 167 -30.91 2.21 -4.22
N THR A 168 -30.38 1.00 -4.43
CA THR A 168 -31.07 -0.24 -4.04
C THR A 168 -31.24 -0.37 -2.54
N ALA A 169 -30.20 -0.02 -1.79
CA ALA A 169 -30.25 -0.03 -0.33
C ALA A 169 -31.25 1.00 0.20
N TYR A 170 -31.29 2.19 -0.41
CA TYR A 170 -32.26 3.23 -0.06
C TYR A 170 -33.71 2.75 -0.27
N PHE A 171 -34.02 2.19 -1.44
CA PHE A 171 -35.37 1.66 -1.71
C PHE A 171 -35.72 0.46 -0.83
N GLY A 172 -34.76 -0.42 -0.55
CA GLY A 172 -34.95 -1.54 0.36
C GLY A 172 -35.24 -1.11 1.80
N ALA A 173 -34.59 -0.04 2.26
CA ALA A 173 -34.82 0.54 3.58
C ALA A 173 -36.15 1.31 3.68
N ALA A 174 -36.52 2.05 2.63
CA ALA A 174 -37.73 2.87 2.60
C ALA A 174 -39.01 2.07 2.34
N SER A 175 -38.92 0.88 1.75
CA SER A 175 -40.09 0.08 1.38
C SER A 175 -40.75 -0.61 2.57
N LYS A 176 -42.08 -0.60 2.57
CA LYS A 176 -42.91 -1.36 3.53
C LYS A 176 -43.08 -2.83 3.12
N ARG A 177 -42.71 -3.20 1.89
CA ARG A 177 -42.85 -4.58 1.39
C ARG A 177 -41.69 -5.43 1.91
N SER A 178 -42.01 -6.61 2.44
CA SER A 178 -41.00 -7.55 2.94
C SER A 178 -40.03 -8.02 1.86
N ALA A 179 -40.49 -8.14 0.61
CA ALA A 179 -39.65 -8.54 -0.52
C ALA A 179 -38.53 -7.53 -0.84
N ASP A 180 -38.77 -6.23 -0.59
CA ASP A 180 -37.78 -5.21 -0.91
C ASP A 180 -36.66 -5.13 0.15
N ARG A 181 -36.84 -5.75 1.32
CA ARG A 181 -35.77 -5.84 2.35
C ARG A 181 -34.55 -6.60 1.85
N GLU A 182 -34.72 -7.48 0.86
CA GLU A 182 -33.60 -8.22 0.26
C GLU A 182 -32.65 -7.32 -0.52
N LEU A 183 -33.09 -6.13 -0.95
CA LEU A 183 -32.25 -5.14 -1.63
C LEU A 183 -31.13 -4.58 -0.72
N LEU A 184 -31.16 -4.86 0.58
CA LEU A 184 -30.08 -4.54 1.54
C LEU A 184 -28.91 -5.53 1.47
N ILE A 185 -29.04 -6.61 0.70
CA ILE A 185 -27.94 -7.54 0.47
C ILE A 185 -27.22 -7.10 -0.81
N PRO A 186 -25.96 -6.65 -0.73
CA PRO A 186 -25.23 -6.22 -1.92
C PRO A 186 -25.06 -7.40 -2.89
N VAL A 187 -25.12 -7.11 -4.19
CA VAL A 187 -24.99 -8.08 -5.29
C VAL A 187 -26.13 -9.09 -5.39
N ALA A 188 -26.39 -9.88 -4.34
CA ALA A 188 -27.41 -10.93 -4.36
C ALA A 188 -28.85 -10.39 -4.22
N GLY A 189 -29.03 -9.29 -3.50
CA GLY A 189 -30.34 -8.71 -3.18
C GLY A 189 -31.24 -8.46 -4.39
N PRO A 190 -30.75 -7.77 -5.44
CA PRO A 190 -31.53 -7.53 -6.65
C PRO A 190 -32.05 -8.81 -7.33
N PHE A 191 -31.25 -9.87 -7.36
CA PHE A 191 -31.65 -11.15 -7.97
C PHE A 191 -32.67 -11.90 -7.10
N MET A 192 -32.52 -11.87 -5.78
CA MET A 192 -33.49 -12.49 -4.87
C MET A 192 -34.84 -11.75 -4.93
N ALA A 193 -34.81 -10.42 -4.92
CA ALA A 193 -36.00 -9.58 -5.09
C ALA A 193 -36.68 -9.81 -6.44
N PHE A 194 -35.92 -10.01 -7.52
CA PHE A 194 -36.45 -10.37 -8.84
C PHE A 194 -37.11 -11.75 -8.83
N ALA A 195 -36.46 -12.77 -8.26
CA ALA A 195 -36.98 -14.14 -8.22
C ALA A 195 -38.27 -14.29 -7.41
N LYS A 196 -38.49 -13.44 -6.40
CA LYS A 196 -39.69 -13.47 -5.55
C LYS A 196 -40.87 -12.67 -6.12
N ARG A 197 -40.70 -11.90 -7.20
CA ARG A 197 -41.78 -11.10 -7.77
C ARG A 197 -42.66 -11.95 -8.70
N PRO A 198 -43.96 -12.13 -8.39
CA PRO A 198 -44.86 -12.88 -9.26
C PRO A 198 -45.00 -12.18 -10.61
N ASN A 199 -45.13 -12.93 -11.70
CA ASN A 199 -45.35 -12.35 -13.03
C ASN A 199 -46.63 -11.51 -13.03
N CYS A 200 -46.56 -10.29 -13.57
CA CYS A 200 -47.74 -9.50 -13.84
C CYS A 200 -48.61 -10.23 -14.86
N THR A 201 -49.69 -10.85 -14.37
CA THR A 201 -50.78 -11.32 -15.21
C THR A 201 -51.84 -10.23 -15.24
N PRO A 202 -52.15 -9.65 -16.41
CA PRO A 202 -53.23 -8.68 -16.51
C PRO A 202 -54.54 -9.34 -16.04
N PRO A 203 -55.38 -8.62 -15.27
CA PRO A 203 -56.64 -9.18 -14.80
C PRO A 203 -57.55 -9.52 -15.99
N PRO A 204 -58.31 -10.63 -15.93
CA PRO A 204 -59.21 -10.99 -17.02
C PRO A 204 -60.24 -9.86 -17.24
N GLY A 205 -60.34 -9.38 -18.48
CA GLY A 205 -61.25 -8.30 -18.88
C GLY A 205 -60.65 -6.90 -19.03
N SER A 206 -59.33 -6.73 -18.85
CA SER A 206 -58.67 -5.41 -19.03
C SER A 206 -58.37 -5.01 -20.48
N GLU A 207 -58.87 -5.74 -21.49
CA GLU A 207 -58.61 -5.47 -22.92
C GLU A 207 -59.16 -4.13 -23.43
N LEU A 208 -60.10 -3.51 -22.70
CA LEU A 208 -60.75 -2.27 -23.10
C LEU A 208 -59.96 -0.99 -22.76
N ILE A 209 -58.89 -1.08 -21.98
CA ILE A 209 -58.05 0.07 -21.64
C ILE A 209 -56.73 -0.05 -22.42
N PRO A 210 -56.34 0.95 -23.23
CA PRO A 210 -55.14 0.89 -24.09
C PRO A 210 -53.80 0.99 -23.32
N VAL A 211 -53.82 0.82 -21.99
CA VAL A 211 -52.63 0.92 -21.13
C VAL A 211 -52.45 -0.42 -20.43
N ASP A 212 -51.36 -1.12 -20.78
CA ASP A 212 -51.01 -2.38 -20.14
C ASP A 212 -50.60 -2.10 -18.67
N PRO A 213 -51.36 -2.62 -17.68
CA PRO A 213 -51.05 -2.40 -16.26
C PRO A 213 -49.70 -2.99 -15.85
N CYS A 214 -49.09 -3.83 -16.68
CA CYS A 214 -47.81 -4.48 -16.43
C CYS A 214 -46.58 -3.66 -16.86
N ILE A 215 -46.73 -2.48 -17.48
CA ILE A 215 -45.60 -1.64 -17.91
C ILE A 215 -44.74 -1.20 -16.72
N GLU A 216 -45.35 -0.71 -15.64
CA GLU A 216 -44.64 -0.27 -14.43
C GLU A 216 -43.88 -1.43 -13.77
N GLU A 217 -44.46 -2.62 -13.77
CA GLU A 217 -43.78 -3.80 -13.23
C GLU A 217 -42.61 -4.23 -14.13
N THR A 218 -42.77 -4.15 -15.44
CA THR A 218 -41.73 -4.46 -16.43
C THR A 218 -40.55 -3.50 -16.29
N ALA A 219 -40.80 -2.20 -16.16
CA ALA A 219 -39.78 -1.20 -15.93
C ALA A 219 -39.03 -1.46 -14.61
N THR A 220 -39.75 -1.81 -13.55
CA THR A 220 -39.16 -2.15 -12.25
C THR A 220 -38.29 -3.41 -12.33
N ARG A 221 -38.75 -4.45 -13.04
CA ARG A 221 -37.97 -5.68 -13.29
C ARG A 221 -36.69 -5.39 -14.06
N ALA A 222 -36.77 -4.59 -15.12
CA ALA A 222 -35.60 -4.19 -15.91
C ALA A 222 -34.59 -3.41 -15.05
N ALA A 223 -35.07 -2.50 -14.20
CA ALA A 223 -34.22 -1.76 -13.26
C ALA A 223 -33.51 -2.68 -12.25
N LEU A 224 -34.19 -3.69 -11.71
CA LEU A 224 -33.60 -4.67 -10.79
C LEU A 224 -32.50 -5.49 -11.46
N ILE A 225 -32.73 -5.99 -12.68
CA ILE A 225 -31.73 -6.76 -13.43
C ILE A 225 -30.51 -5.89 -13.72
N THR A 226 -30.73 -4.66 -14.20
CA THR A 226 -29.65 -3.74 -14.56
C THR A 226 -28.81 -3.37 -13.34
N SER A 227 -29.46 -3.09 -12.20
CA SER A 227 -28.75 -2.80 -10.95
C SER A 227 -27.96 -4.00 -10.45
N GLY A 228 -28.56 -5.20 -10.45
CA GLY A 228 -27.87 -6.44 -10.07
C GLY A 228 -26.64 -6.71 -10.92
N ALA A 229 -26.74 -6.50 -12.24
CA ALA A 229 -25.62 -6.64 -13.16
C ALA A 229 -24.48 -5.63 -12.85
N MET A 230 -24.81 -4.36 -12.63
CA MET A 230 -23.82 -3.33 -12.27
C MET A 230 -23.13 -3.61 -10.93
N GLN A 231 -23.89 -4.04 -9.92
CA GLN A 231 -23.32 -4.41 -8.62
C GLN A 231 -22.39 -5.63 -8.75
N THR A 232 -22.81 -6.66 -9.51
CA THR A 232 -21.98 -7.85 -9.77
C THR A 232 -20.69 -7.47 -10.47
N PHE A 233 -20.76 -6.60 -11.47
CA PHE A 233 -19.57 -6.11 -12.19
C PHE A 233 -18.62 -5.33 -11.26
N GLY A 234 -19.14 -4.41 -10.45
CA GLY A 234 -18.32 -3.68 -9.47
C GLY A 234 -17.67 -4.59 -8.42
N ALA A 235 -18.42 -5.57 -7.92
CA ALA A 235 -17.90 -6.56 -6.98
C ALA A 235 -16.82 -7.45 -7.62
N LEU A 236 -17.01 -7.87 -8.88
CA LEU A 236 -16.03 -8.64 -9.62
C LEU A 236 -14.73 -7.86 -9.84
N LEU A 237 -14.82 -6.56 -10.17
CA LEU A 237 -13.65 -5.69 -10.32
C LEU A 237 -12.85 -5.58 -9.01
N VAL A 238 -13.52 -5.49 -7.86
CA VAL A 238 -12.86 -5.50 -6.55
C VAL A 238 -12.24 -6.87 -6.25
N ALA A 239 -12.99 -7.95 -6.49
CA ALA A 239 -12.58 -9.32 -6.17
C ALA A 239 -11.37 -9.79 -6.99
N LEU A 240 -11.35 -9.52 -8.30
CA LEU A 240 -10.23 -9.84 -9.20
C LEU A 240 -8.92 -9.15 -8.82
N TRP A 241 -8.98 -8.21 -7.89
CA TRP A 241 -7.92 -7.27 -7.63
C TRP A 241 -7.40 -7.31 -6.19
N LEU A 242 -8.10 -8.01 -5.30
CA LEU A 242 -7.60 -8.36 -3.97
C LEU A 242 -6.27 -9.14 -3.98
N PRO A 243 -5.95 -10.02 -4.97
CA PRO A 243 -4.68 -10.71 -4.98
C PRO A 243 -3.51 -9.74 -5.21
N PRO A 244 -2.49 -9.70 -4.32
CA PRO A 244 -1.30 -8.90 -4.56
C PRO A 244 -0.57 -9.44 -5.79
N ARG A 245 -0.40 -8.61 -6.82
CA ARG A 245 0.46 -8.95 -7.96
C ARG A 245 1.90 -8.61 -7.57
N THR A 246 2.74 -9.63 -7.44
CA THR A 246 4.19 -9.45 -7.37
C THR A 246 4.71 -9.22 -8.77
N VAL A 247 5.09 -7.98 -9.11
CA VAL A 247 5.79 -7.72 -10.37
C VAL A 247 7.27 -7.99 -10.09
N SER A 248 7.83 -9.00 -10.76
CA SER A 248 9.28 -9.19 -10.76
C SER A 248 9.87 -8.09 -11.61
N VAL A 249 10.46 -7.07 -10.97
CA VAL A 249 11.22 -6.06 -11.69
C VAL A 249 12.53 -6.72 -12.03
N GLY A 250 12.61 -7.26 -13.25
CA GLY A 250 13.89 -7.70 -13.81
C GLY A 250 14.87 -6.53 -13.74
N PRO A 251 16.17 -6.77 -13.48
CA PRO A 251 17.16 -5.70 -13.48
C PRO A 251 16.96 -4.95 -14.79
N ALA A 252 16.66 -3.64 -14.69
CA ALA A 252 16.47 -2.81 -15.87
C ALA A 252 17.70 -3.05 -16.75
N SER A 253 17.51 -3.82 -17.83
CA SER A 253 18.59 -4.11 -18.76
C SER A 253 19.13 -2.75 -19.12
N ALA A 254 20.32 -2.44 -18.63
CA ALA A 254 20.99 -1.19 -18.88
C ALA A 254 21.01 -1.11 -20.41
N THR A 255 20.10 -0.31 -20.97
CA THR A 255 20.00 -0.15 -22.40
C THR A 255 21.37 0.33 -22.78
N PRO A 256 22.13 -0.44 -23.59
CA PRO A 256 23.41 0.04 -24.07
C PRO A 256 23.10 1.39 -24.69
N LYS A 257 23.82 2.43 -24.24
CA LYS A 257 23.76 3.80 -24.75
C LYS A 257 24.17 3.78 -26.22
N THR A 258 23.28 3.24 -27.04
CA THR A 258 23.43 3.06 -28.47
C THR A 258 22.88 4.34 -29.03
N ARG A 259 23.83 5.20 -29.42
CA ARG A 259 23.85 6.01 -30.64
C ARG A 259 22.48 6.54 -31.10
N PRO A 260 22.30 7.85 -31.33
CA PRO A 260 21.02 8.45 -31.71
C PRO A 260 20.45 7.76 -32.97
N ALA A 261 19.56 6.80 -32.73
CA ALA A 261 18.79 6.12 -33.74
C ALA A 261 17.41 6.78 -33.70
N ARG A 262 17.17 7.60 -34.74
CA ARG A 262 15.87 7.86 -35.37
C ARG A 262 14.67 7.54 -34.46
N GLN A 263 14.06 8.59 -33.89
CA GLN A 263 12.74 8.56 -33.25
C GLN A 263 11.79 7.73 -34.11
N ALA A 264 11.59 6.47 -33.73
CA ALA A 264 10.48 5.68 -34.21
C ALA A 264 9.28 6.15 -33.38
N ASN A 265 8.29 6.71 -34.06
CA ASN A 265 7.00 7.03 -33.49
C ASN A 265 6.43 5.76 -32.86
N VAL A 266 6.53 5.64 -31.54
CA VAL A 266 5.86 4.57 -30.82
C VAL A 266 4.42 5.02 -30.64
N PRO A 267 3.43 4.31 -31.20
CA PRO A 267 2.06 4.71 -31.05
C PRO A 267 1.66 4.68 -29.58
N SER A 268 1.12 5.79 -29.10
CA SER A 268 0.65 5.93 -27.71
C SER A 268 -0.84 6.25 -27.74
N ILE A 269 -1.60 5.66 -26.82
CA ILE A 269 -3.04 5.93 -26.66
C ILE A 269 -3.27 6.37 -25.22
N ALA A 270 -3.86 7.55 -25.05
CA ALA A 270 -4.28 8.11 -23.78
C ALA A 270 -5.81 8.24 -23.75
N PHE A 271 -6.44 7.94 -22.61
CA PHE A 271 -7.87 8.14 -22.41
C PHE A 271 -8.10 9.44 -21.64
N VAL A 272 -8.87 10.35 -22.24
CA VAL A 272 -9.19 11.65 -21.65
C VAL A 272 -10.68 11.67 -21.27
N PRO A 273 -11.03 11.90 -19.99
CA PRO A 273 -12.43 12.02 -19.59
C PRO A 273 -13.02 13.33 -20.14
N MET A 274 -14.22 13.24 -20.68
CA MET A 274 -15.04 14.36 -21.15
C MET A 274 -16.36 14.36 -20.37
N GLY A 275 -17.05 15.50 -20.28
CA GLY A 275 -18.20 15.70 -19.37
C GLY A 275 -19.36 14.69 -19.50
N ALA A 276 -19.41 13.88 -20.56
CA ALA A 276 -20.39 12.79 -20.75
C ALA A 276 -19.76 11.45 -21.20
N GLY A 277 -18.43 11.26 -21.08
CA GLY A 277 -17.77 10.02 -21.54
C GLY A 277 -16.25 10.06 -21.46
N ALA A 278 -15.56 9.18 -22.21
CA ALA A 278 -14.11 9.20 -22.35
C ALA A 278 -13.72 9.08 -23.82
N ALA A 279 -12.71 9.83 -24.25
CA ALA A 279 -12.15 9.75 -25.60
C ALA A 279 -10.76 9.13 -25.56
N ALA A 280 -10.46 8.23 -26.49
CA ALA A 280 -9.12 7.72 -26.72
C ALA A 280 -8.41 8.64 -27.74
N VAL A 281 -7.30 9.24 -27.34
CA VAL A 281 -6.45 10.07 -28.20
C VAL A 281 -5.12 9.36 -28.35
N GLY A 282 -4.70 9.12 -29.59
CA GLY A 282 -3.41 8.49 -29.84
C GLY A 282 -2.68 9.05 -31.05
N THR A 283 -1.37 8.92 -31.01
CA THR A 283 -0.49 9.13 -32.17
C THR A 283 -0.27 7.76 -32.80
N PHE A 284 -0.58 7.61 -34.09
CA PHE A 284 -0.37 6.37 -34.86
C PHE A 284 0.80 6.54 -35.83
#